data_AF-D7JDF0-F1
#
_entry.id   AF-D7JDF0-F1
#
_cell.length_a   1.000
_cell.length_b   1.000
_cell.length_c   1.000
_cell.angle_alpha   90.00
_cell.angle_beta   90.00
_cell.angle_gamma   90.00
#
_symmetry.space_group_name_H-M   'P 1'
#
loop_
_entity.id
_entity.type
_entity.pdbx_description
1 polymer ?
#
loop_
_entity_poly.entity_id
_entity_poly.type
_entity_poly.pdbx_seq_one_letter_code
_entity_poly.pdbx_strand_id
1 'polypeptide(L)'
;MNNSKVIDYVVDNLNELPWQEALVKKIGYDKRRGRKIKIYLRFFRQNRIEENNLRSYSRFMKKENCLIIDPIFSLKSYNGLECKELSAKIYDDVFQYLEFAINKYEAKFDDFDFPSFFKILLERFQDIRAGILPQDENNQLEKLLDGII
;
A
#
# COMPACT_ATOMS: atom_id res chain seq x y z
N MET A 1 1.05 -16.75 -13.09
CA MET A 1 1.67 -15.74 -12.19
C MET A 1 2.36 -16.50 -11.08
N ASN A 2 3.62 -16.22 -10.76
CA ASN A 2 4.28 -16.79 -9.57
C ASN A 2 4.07 -15.84 -8.37
N ASN A 3 4.39 -16.28 -7.16
CA ASN A 3 4.14 -15.50 -5.94
C ASN A 3 4.82 -14.12 -5.95
N SER A 4 6.01 -14.02 -6.55
CA SER A 4 6.72 -12.75 -6.75
C SER A 4 5.89 -11.78 -7.57
N LYS A 5 5.41 -12.21 -8.74
CA LYS A 5 4.57 -11.38 -9.61
C LYS A 5 3.26 -10.95 -8.95
N VAL A 6 2.69 -11.76 -8.05
CA VAL A 6 1.50 -11.36 -7.27
C VAL A 6 1.84 -10.20 -6.34
N ILE A 7 2.94 -10.30 -5.58
CA ILE A 7 3.38 -9.26 -4.65
C ILE A 7 3.70 -7.98 -5.42
N ASP A 8 4.47 -8.07 -6.50
CA ASP A 8 4.87 -6.94 -7.34
C ASP A 8 3.64 -6.22 -7.87
N TYR A 9 2.69 -6.98 -8.40
CA TYR A 9 1.46 -6.43 -8.95
C TYR A 9 0.65 -5.65 -7.91
N VAL A 10 0.55 -6.16 -6.68
CA VAL A 10 -0.13 -5.43 -5.60
C VAL A 10 0.65 -4.19 -5.17
N VAL A 11 1.96 -4.31 -5.01
CA VAL A 11 2.85 -3.22 -4.58
C VAL A 11 2.82 -2.07 -5.58
N ASP A 12 3.01 -2.36 -6.86
CA ASP A 12 3.07 -1.37 -7.93
C ASP A 12 1.75 -0.62 -8.04
N ASN A 13 0.63 -1.34 -8.04
CA ASN A 13 -0.68 -0.73 -8.19
C ASN A 13 -1.13 0.08 -6.98
N LEU A 14 -0.70 -0.26 -5.75
CA LEU A 14 -1.02 0.54 -4.56
C LEU A 14 -0.04 1.70 -4.33
N ASN A 15 1.19 1.56 -4.79
CA ASN A 15 2.17 2.65 -4.78
C ASN A 15 2.07 3.58 -5.99
N GLU A 16 1.21 3.29 -6.96
CA GLU A 16 1.02 4.10 -8.16
C GLU A 16 0.68 5.55 -7.81
N LEU A 17 1.65 6.44 -8.06
CA LEU A 17 1.55 7.85 -7.72
C LEU A 17 0.38 8.55 -8.44
N PRO A 18 0.18 8.38 -9.77
CA PRO A 18 -0.99 8.94 -10.47
C PRO A 18 -2.32 8.56 -9.83
N TRP A 19 -2.51 7.30 -9.44
CA TRP A 19 -3.73 6.84 -8.78
C TRP A 19 -3.90 7.49 -7.40
N GLN A 20 -2.85 7.50 -6.56
CA GLN A 20 -2.91 8.15 -5.25
C GLN A 20 -3.23 9.66 -5.37
N GLU A 21 -2.72 10.34 -6.39
CA GLU A 21 -3.05 11.74 -6.66
C GLU A 21 -4.49 11.94 -7.12
N ALA A 22 -4.99 11.08 -8.01
CA ALA A 22 -6.37 11.11 -8.47
C ALA A 22 -7.37 10.84 -7.33
N LEU A 23 -7.03 9.92 -6.42
CA LEU A 23 -7.78 9.61 -5.21
C LEU A 23 -7.94 10.85 -4.33
N VAL A 24 -6.83 11.51 -3.98
CA VAL A 24 -6.88 12.72 -3.14
C VAL A 24 -7.67 13.85 -3.81
N LYS A 25 -7.57 14.02 -5.13
CA LYS A 25 -8.37 15.00 -5.89
C LYS A 25 -9.88 14.81 -5.74
N LYS A 26 -10.35 13.56 -5.60
CA LYS A 26 -11.78 13.24 -5.48
C LYS A 26 -12.35 13.45 -4.08
N ILE A 27 -11.55 13.32 -3.04
CA ILE A 27 -12.00 13.22 -1.62
C ILE A 27 -11.62 14.41 -0.74
N GLY A 28 -10.92 15.39 -1.31
CA GLY A 28 -10.45 16.59 -0.62
C GLY A 28 -9.01 16.93 -1.00
N TYR A 29 -8.86 17.87 -1.93
CA TYR A 29 -7.56 18.29 -2.45
C TYR A 29 -7.37 19.79 -2.29
N ASP A 30 -6.30 20.16 -1.57
CA ASP A 30 -5.81 21.53 -1.52
C ASP A 30 -4.55 21.63 -2.40
N LYS A 31 -4.69 22.27 -3.57
CA LYS A 31 -3.57 22.55 -4.49
C LYS A 31 -2.36 23.20 -3.80
N ARG A 32 -2.56 23.92 -2.70
CA ARG A 32 -1.50 24.62 -1.96
C ARG A 32 -0.76 23.72 -0.98
N ARG A 33 -1.39 22.61 -0.53
CA ARG A 33 -0.86 21.72 0.51
C ARG A 33 -0.47 20.33 -0.01
N GLY A 34 -0.90 19.95 -1.21
CA GLY A 34 -0.53 18.71 -1.85
C GLY A 34 -1.41 17.53 -1.45
N ARG A 35 -0.84 16.32 -1.43
CA ARG A 35 -1.55 15.07 -1.09
C ARG A 35 -1.86 15.03 0.41
N LYS A 36 -3.12 14.79 0.79
CA LYS A 36 -3.55 14.61 2.18
C LYS A 36 -3.18 13.25 2.75
N ILE A 37 -3.03 12.24 1.91
CA ILE A 37 -2.57 10.90 2.28
C ILE A 37 -1.46 10.46 1.30
N LYS A 38 -0.36 9.93 1.84
CA LYS A 38 0.74 9.30 1.08
C LYS A 38 0.92 7.88 1.62
N ILE A 39 0.81 6.89 0.73
CA ILE A 39 0.97 5.46 1.08
C ILE A 39 2.27 4.96 0.47
N TYR A 40 3.10 4.32 1.29
CA TYR A 40 4.36 3.68 0.91
C TYR A 40 4.35 2.22 1.33
N LEU A 41 3.74 1.35 0.53
CA LEU A 41 3.65 -0.07 0.81
C LEU A 41 4.99 -0.77 0.57
N ARG A 42 5.52 -1.47 1.58
CA ARG A 42 6.83 -2.13 1.49
C ARG A 42 6.78 -3.58 1.97
N PHE A 43 7.41 -4.46 1.19
CA PHE A 43 7.64 -5.85 1.56
C PHE A 43 9.13 -6.11 1.68
N PHE A 44 9.54 -6.73 2.78
CA PHE A 44 10.94 -7.09 3.00
C PHE A 44 11.08 -8.52 3.50
N ARG A 45 12.25 -9.12 3.23
CA ARG A 45 12.66 -10.34 3.92
C ARG A 45 12.80 -10.05 5.41
N GLN A 46 12.49 -11.05 6.24
CA GLN A 46 12.49 -10.92 7.70
C GLN A 46 13.86 -10.45 8.24
N ASN A 47 14.96 -11.02 7.73
CA ASN A 47 16.30 -10.64 8.16
C ASN A 47 16.60 -9.15 7.90
N ARG A 48 16.18 -8.61 6.75
CA ARG A 48 16.35 -7.19 6.44
C ARG A 48 15.57 -6.29 7.40
N ILE A 49 14.39 -6.72 7.83
CA ILE A 49 13.59 -5.99 8.84
C ILE A 49 14.34 -5.97 10.17
N GLU A 50 14.85 -7.11 10.61
CA GLU A 50 15.57 -7.25 11.88
C GLU A 50 16.89 -6.48 11.90
N GLU A 51 17.74 -6.68 10.88
CA GLU A 51 19.05 -6.04 10.73
C GLU A 51 18.97 -4.51 10.73
N ASN A 52 17.89 -3.95 10.15
CA ASN A 52 17.72 -2.51 10.00
C ASN A 52 16.68 -1.92 10.97
N ASN A 53 16.15 -2.73 11.91
CA ASN A 53 15.06 -2.35 12.83
C ASN A 53 13.91 -1.61 12.13
N LEU A 54 13.50 -2.12 10.97
CA LEU A 54 12.44 -1.52 10.18
C LEU A 54 11.10 -1.68 10.89
N ARG A 55 10.30 -0.61 10.93
CA ARG A 55 8.98 -0.63 11.56
C ARG A 55 7.96 0.10 10.69
N SER A 56 6.79 -0.51 10.57
CA SER A 56 5.62 0.17 10.02
C SER A 56 5.33 1.42 10.83
N TYR A 57 4.96 2.51 10.18
CA TYR A 57 4.50 3.69 10.90
C TYR A 57 3.41 4.43 10.13
N SER A 58 2.65 5.23 10.88
CA SER A 58 1.72 6.21 10.34
C SER A 58 1.85 7.50 11.12
N ARG A 59 1.98 8.63 10.42
CA ARG A 59 2.23 9.93 11.03
C ARG A 59 1.53 11.05 10.29
N PHE A 60 0.79 11.87 11.04
CA PHE A 60 0.25 13.12 10.54
C PHE A 60 1.30 14.24 10.60
N MET A 61 1.62 14.80 9.44
CA MET A 61 2.59 15.88 9.24
C MET A 61 1.84 17.21 9.21
N LYS A 62 1.70 17.87 10.38
CA LYS A 62 0.92 19.11 10.54
C LYS A 62 1.31 20.22 9.56
N LYS A 63 2.61 20.39 9.26
CA LYS A 63 3.10 21.40 8.32
C LYS A 63 2.64 21.15 6.89
N GLU A 64 2.57 19.89 6.49
CA GLU A 64 2.15 19.45 5.15
C GLU A 64 0.64 19.17 5.08
N ASN A 65 -0.05 19.17 6.22
CA ASN A 65 -1.43 18.70 6.34
C ASN A 65 -1.65 17.33 5.68
N CYS A 66 -0.70 16.41 5.92
CA CYS A 66 -0.60 15.14 5.21
C CYS A 66 -0.41 13.99 6.20
N LEU A 67 -1.17 12.91 6.05
CA LEU A 67 -0.92 11.63 6.69
C LEU A 67 0.03 10.80 5.82
N ILE A 68 1.15 10.41 6.39
CA ILE A 68 2.07 9.43 5.81
C ILE A 68 1.72 8.07 6.42
N ILE A 69 1.55 7.06 5.58
CA ILE A 69 1.32 5.66 5.97
C ILE A 69 2.37 4.81 5.26
N ASP A 70 3.28 4.21 6.03
CA ASP A 70 4.41 3.42 5.51
C ASP A 70 4.35 2.03 6.16
N PRO A 71 3.44 1.15 5.68
CA PRO A 71 3.33 -0.20 6.19
C PRO A 71 4.49 -1.06 5.67
N ILE A 72 5.12 -1.77 6.60
CA ILE A 72 6.18 -2.73 6.33
C ILE A 72 5.66 -4.13 6.64
N PHE A 73 5.61 -4.98 5.62
CA PHE A 73 5.20 -6.37 5.73
C PHE A 73 6.39 -7.31 5.55
N SER A 74 6.44 -8.36 6.36
CA SER A 74 7.44 -9.42 6.22
C SER A 74 6.99 -10.44 5.19
N LEU A 75 7.84 -10.71 4.19
CA LEU A 75 7.62 -11.77 3.21
C LEU A 75 7.46 -13.15 3.85
N LYS A 76 8.00 -13.35 5.07
CA LYS A 76 7.85 -14.59 5.83
C LYS A 76 6.38 -14.92 6.10
N SER A 77 5.53 -13.92 6.32
CA SER A 77 4.09 -14.09 6.61
C SER A 77 3.28 -14.62 5.43
N TYR A 78 3.88 -14.67 4.24
CA TYR A 78 3.23 -15.06 3.00
C TYR A 78 3.87 -16.30 2.36
N ASN A 79 4.88 -16.89 3.02
CA ASN A 79 5.61 -18.03 2.49
C ASN A 79 4.72 -19.27 2.42
N GLY A 80 4.83 -20.02 1.33
CA GLY A 80 4.08 -21.27 1.11
C GLY A 80 2.60 -21.09 0.73
N LEU A 81 2.09 -19.87 0.62
CA LEU A 81 0.73 -19.62 0.13
C LEU A 81 0.65 -19.81 -1.38
N GLU A 82 -0.46 -20.37 -1.86
CA GLU A 82 -0.76 -20.38 -3.28
C GLU A 82 -1.13 -18.98 -3.78
N CYS A 83 -0.96 -18.69 -5.08
CA CYS A 83 -1.15 -17.34 -5.63
C CYS A 83 -2.49 -16.69 -5.25
N LYS A 84 -3.59 -17.46 -5.22
CA LYS A 84 -4.93 -16.94 -4.86
C LYS A 84 -5.02 -16.58 -3.37
N GLU A 85 -4.47 -17.42 -2.51
CA GLU A 85 -4.43 -17.22 -1.05
C GLU A 85 -3.47 -16.09 -0.67
N LEU A 86 -2.30 -16.05 -1.31
CA LEU A 86 -1.32 -14.99 -1.20
C LEU A 86 -1.95 -13.62 -1.50
N SER A 87 -2.61 -13.53 -2.66
CA SER A 87 -3.26 -12.30 -3.09
C SER A 87 -4.32 -11.86 -2.07
N ALA A 88 -5.22 -12.76 -1.66
CA ALA A 88 -6.24 -12.48 -0.65
C ALA A 88 -5.64 -12.00 0.68
N LYS A 89 -4.63 -12.71 1.19
CA LYS A 89 -3.99 -12.35 2.46
C LYS A 89 -3.30 -10.99 2.41
N ILE A 90 -2.60 -10.68 1.32
CA ILE A 90 -1.98 -9.36 1.15
C ILE A 90 -3.05 -8.27 1.19
N TYR A 91 -4.18 -8.47 0.51
CA TYR A 91 -5.26 -7.49 0.53
C TYR A 91 -5.79 -7.25 1.95
N ASP A 92 -6.11 -8.33 2.67
CA ASP A 92 -6.64 -8.23 4.03
C ASP A 92 -5.66 -7.51 4.96
N ASP A 93 -4.38 -7.90 4.93
CA ASP A 93 -3.34 -7.32 5.77
C ASP A 93 -3.13 -5.82 5.45
N VAL A 94 -3.09 -5.45 4.16
CA VAL A 94 -2.91 -4.05 3.75
C VAL A 94 -4.14 -3.21 4.06
N PHE A 95 -5.34 -3.70 3.74
CA PHE A 95 -6.58 -2.98 3.99
C PHE A 95 -6.77 -2.70 5.49
N GLN A 96 -6.60 -3.72 6.33
CA GLN A 96 -6.70 -3.57 7.79
C GLN A 96 -5.69 -2.55 8.34
N TYR A 97 -4.45 -2.57 7.86
CA TYR A 97 -3.46 -1.59 8.30
C TYR A 97 -3.82 -0.17 7.87
N LEU A 98 -4.24 0.02 6.62
CA LEU A 98 -4.66 1.32 6.11
C LEU A 98 -5.86 1.85 6.88
N GLU A 99 -6.88 1.02 7.11
CA GLU A 99 -8.06 1.36 7.91
C GLU A 99 -7.68 1.78 9.33
N PHE A 100 -6.89 0.97 10.03
CA PHE A 100 -6.39 1.31 11.36
C PHE A 100 -5.60 2.64 11.37
N ALA A 101 -4.68 2.81 10.42
CA ALA A 101 -3.85 4.01 10.35
C ALA A 101 -4.66 5.27 10.07
N ILE A 102 -5.67 5.19 9.21
CA ILE A 102 -6.50 6.32 8.81
C ILE A 102 -7.46 6.72 9.91
N ASN A 103 -8.17 5.76 10.51
CA ASN A 103 -9.11 6.00 11.60
C ASN A 103 -8.41 6.63 12.81
N LYS A 104 -7.16 6.25 13.08
CA LYS A 104 -6.32 6.85 14.14
C LYS A 104 -6.16 8.38 13.97
N TYR A 105 -6.20 8.90 12.75
CA TYR A 105 -6.00 10.32 12.46
C TYR A 105 -7.24 11.01 11.92
N GLU A 106 -8.42 10.38 11.97
CA GLU A 106 -9.66 10.89 11.39
C GLU A 106 -9.96 12.32 11.82
N ALA A 107 -9.94 12.56 13.14
CA ALA A 107 -10.18 13.88 13.75
C ALA A 107 -9.10 14.95 13.46
N LYS A 108 -8.05 14.63 12.68
CA LYS A 108 -7.05 15.61 12.22
C LYS A 108 -7.39 16.21 10.86
N PHE A 109 -8.40 15.69 10.19
CA PHE A 109 -8.83 16.15 8.88
C PHE A 109 -10.20 16.82 8.97
N ASP A 110 -10.24 18.12 8.72
CA ASP A 110 -11.49 18.90 8.80
C ASP A 110 -12.35 18.77 7.53
N ASP A 111 -11.73 18.34 6.42
CA ASP A 111 -12.28 18.41 5.07
C ASP A 111 -11.87 17.19 4.23
N PHE A 112 -11.80 16.01 4.86
CA PHE A 112 -11.49 14.74 4.20
C PHE A 112 -12.69 13.79 4.25
N ASP A 113 -13.13 13.33 3.08
CA ASP A 113 -14.22 12.37 2.97
C ASP A 113 -13.70 10.93 3.13
N PHE A 114 -13.68 10.46 4.39
CA PHE A 114 -13.25 9.09 4.74
C PHE A 114 -14.11 8.00 4.08
N PRO A 115 -15.46 8.06 4.11
CA PRO A 115 -16.29 7.08 3.40
C PRO A 115 -15.94 6.96 1.91
N SER A 116 -15.79 8.07 1.20
CA SER A 116 -15.40 8.04 -0.21
C SER A 116 -13.98 7.53 -0.43
N PHE A 117 -13.04 7.87 0.48
CA PHE A 117 -11.68 7.30 0.43
C PHE A 117 -11.71 5.78 0.52
N PHE A 118 -12.37 5.22 1.54
CA PHE A 118 -12.43 3.78 1.74
C PHE A 118 -13.13 3.07 0.59
N LYS A 119 -14.18 3.67 0.02
CA LYS A 119 -14.84 3.15 -1.17
C LYS A 119 -13.88 3.05 -2.36
N ILE A 120 -13.16 4.12 -2.69
CA ILE A 120 -12.23 4.12 -3.83
C ILE A 120 -11.04 3.18 -3.57
N LEU A 121 -10.56 3.10 -2.32
CA LEU A 121 -9.52 2.16 -1.93
C LEU A 121 -9.99 0.71 -2.14
N LEU A 122 -11.23 0.38 -1.74
CA LEU A 122 -11.83 -0.93 -1.96
C LEU A 122 -12.00 -1.25 -3.46
N GLU A 123 -12.47 -0.29 -4.26
CA GLU A 123 -12.56 -0.42 -5.72
C GLU A 123 -11.19 -0.74 -6.32
N ARG A 124 -10.13 -0.02 -5.91
CA ARG A 124 -8.76 -0.30 -6.35
C ARG A 124 -8.33 -1.72 -6.00
N PHE A 125 -8.60 -2.18 -4.78
CA PHE A 125 -8.29 -3.55 -4.37
C PHE A 125 -9.03 -4.60 -5.20
N GLN A 126 -10.30 -4.34 -5.55
CA GLN A 126 -11.08 -5.21 -6.43
C GLN A 126 -10.48 -5.27 -7.84
N ASP A 127 -10.03 -4.15 -8.38
CA ASP A 127 -9.39 -4.08 -9.69
C ASP A 127 -8.06 -4.86 -9.72
N ILE A 128 -7.22 -4.72 -8.68
CA ILE A 128 -5.99 -5.52 -8.54
C ILE A 128 -6.36 -7.00 -8.42
N ARG A 129 -7.37 -7.37 -7.63
CA ARG A 129 -7.79 -8.78 -7.51
C ARG A 129 -8.30 -9.37 -8.82
N ALA A 130 -8.94 -8.57 -9.65
CA ALA A 130 -9.42 -8.98 -10.97
C ALA A 130 -8.30 -9.03 -12.03
N GLY A 131 -7.10 -8.51 -11.72
CA GLY A 131 -5.97 -8.48 -12.65
C GLY A 131 -6.19 -7.54 -13.84
N ILE A 132 -7.04 -6.52 -13.69
CA ILE A 132 -7.46 -5.63 -14.79
C ILE A 132 -6.61 -4.37 -14.91
N LEU A 133 -5.77 -4.09 -13.90
CA LEU A 133 -4.87 -2.96 -13.92
C LEU A 133 -3.57 -3.32 -14.66
N PRO A 134 -2.89 -2.33 -15.25
CA PRO A 134 -1.59 -2.55 -15.86
C PRO A 134 -0.61 -3.19 -14.87
N GLN A 135 0.21 -4.12 -15.37
CA GLN A 135 1.41 -4.56 -14.68
C GLN A 135 2.58 -3.94 -15.42
N ASP A 136 3.31 -3.02 -14.77
CA ASP A 136 4.62 -2.63 -15.29
C ASP A 136 5.52 -3.87 -15.25
N GLU A 137 6.29 -4.12 -16.31
CA GLU A 137 7.32 -5.16 -16.35
C GLU A 137 8.54 -4.77 -15.49
N ASN A 138 8.31 -4.37 -14.24
CA ASN A 138 9.35 -3.98 -13.30
C ASN A 138 9.87 -5.22 -12.55
N ASN A 139 10.84 -5.92 -13.14
CA ASN A 139 11.49 -7.12 -12.58
C ASN A 139 12.38 -6.85 -11.33
N GLN A 140 12.14 -5.79 -10.55
CA GLN A 140 12.99 -5.43 -9.41
C GLN A 140 12.91 -6.45 -8.26
N LEU A 141 11.73 -7.03 -8.04
CA LEU A 141 11.51 -8.06 -7.02
C LEU A 141 11.86 -9.46 -7.49
N GLU A 142 11.73 -9.79 -8.79
CA GLU A 142 12.34 -10.98 -9.40
C GLU A 142 13.86 -11.01 -9.16
N LYS A 143 14.58 -9.91 -9.41
CA LYS A 143 16.02 -9.80 -9.11
C LYS A 143 16.36 -9.93 -7.62
N LEU A 144 15.47 -9.52 -6.73
CA LEU A 144 15.63 -9.69 -5.28
C LEU A 144 15.36 -11.12 -4.81
N LEU A 145 14.72 -11.96 -5.62
CA LEU A 145 14.41 -13.36 -5.32
C LEU A 145 15.34 -14.33 -6.05
N ASP A 146 15.99 -13.94 -7.16
CA ASP A 146 17.00 -14.75 -7.85
C ASP A 146 18.29 -15.00 -7.05
N GLY A 147 18.50 -14.28 -5.94
CA GLY A 147 19.55 -14.59 -4.95
C GLY A 147 19.18 -15.69 -3.95
N ILE A 148 18.32 -16.65 -4.34
CA ILE A 148 17.80 -17.75 -3.49
C ILE A 148 18.33 -19.14 -3.92
N ILE A 149 19.21 -19.23 -4.92
CA ILE A 149 19.95 -20.48 -5.20
C ILE A 149 21.40 -20.33 -4.76
#